data_AF-A0A553HJJ7-F1
#
_entry.id   AF-A0A553HJJ7-F1
#
_cell.length_a   1.000
_cell.length_b   1.000
_cell.length_c   1.000
_cell.angle_alpha   90.00
_cell.angle_beta   90.00
_cell.angle_gamma   90.00
#
_symmetry.space_group_name_H-M   'P 1'
#
loop_
_entity.id
_entity.type
_entity.pdbx_description
1 polymer ?
#
loop_
_entity_poly.entity_id
_entity_poly.type
_entity_poly.pdbx_seq_one_letter_code
_entity_poly.pdbx_strand_id
1 'polypeptide(L)'
;MRKPRASWLERSLSDSKPFLPKNENETDSDIDPRKEENDPEFYLRGSRRRSRLHIAVLWLGRLVILALSLYSLITLSASAVKYIHDATLPPCHCGNSVQEARALGCKYDSLSTSWLPDHCRDDELTALFERAGPGPNGAWPYHASRNNQSKLYTIEEVSYFAEKPDRERIVFSTIDWHDKHCFYLLVKQLRRKSKMEYIGFPDATAHAEHCATAMTEGIPGNKVVIGIIVGFGDPTPEETRRFELTGSYLEEDPL
;
A
#
# COMPACT_ATOMS: atom_id res chain seq x y z
N MET A 1 25.87 12.56 -37.33
CA MET A 1 24.59 13.30 -37.47
C MET A 1 24.22 13.94 -36.14
N ARG A 2 23.61 15.12 -36.23
CA ARG A 2 23.36 16.15 -35.22
C ARG A 2 22.65 15.68 -33.94
N LYS A 3 23.13 16.18 -32.78
CA LYS A 3 22.31 16.45 -31.59
C LYS A 3 21.38 17.65 -31.87
N PRO A 4 20.19 17.72 -31.27
CA PRO A 4 19.53 19.00 -31.01
C PRO A 4 19.68 19.37 -29.52
N ARG A 5 20.31 20.53 -29.29
CA ARG A 5 20.21 21.31 -28.05
C ARG A 5 18.89 22.07 -28.07
N ALA A 6 18.14 22.04 -26.97
CA ALA A 6 17.07 22.99 -26.70
C ALA A 6 17.69 24.33 -26.25
N SER A 7 17.43 25.40 -26.98
CA SER A 7 17.80 26.77 -26.63
C SER A 7 16.57 27.67 -26.75
N TRP A 8 15.92 27.98 -25.63
CA TRP A 8 14.88 29.03 -25.57
C TRP A 8 14.83 29.65 -24.18
N LEU A 9 15.87 30.38 -23.81
CA LEU A 9 15.80 31.45 -22.81
C LEU A 9 16.80 32.52 -23.24
N GLU A 10 16.29 33.60 -23.84
CA GLU A 10 16.82 34.98 -23.75
C GLU A 10 16.29 35.85 -24.89
N ARG A 11 15.30 36.69 -24.57
CA ARG A 11 14.94 37.92 -25.27
C ARG A 11 13.96 38.66 -24.37
N SER A 12 14.04 39.93 -24.01
CA SER A 12 15.00 41.02 -24.15
C SER A 12 14.38 42.13 -23.29
N LEU A 13 15.09 42.60 -22.26
CA LEU A 13 14.79 43.87 -21.60
C LEU A 13 15.33 44.98 -22.50
N SER A 14 14.44 45.80 -23.08
CA SER A 14 14.70 47.16 -23.57
C SER A 14 13.47 47.61 -24.36
N ASP A 15 12.69 48.55 -23.84
CA ASP A 15 12.83 49.96 -24.23
C ASP A 15 11.69 50.77 -23.58
N SER A 16 12.00 51.98 -23.14
CA SER A 16 11.05 52.85 -22.44
C SER A 16 11.10 54.27 -23.00
N LYS A 17 9.92 54.90 -22.94
CA LYS A 17 9.59 56.33 -23.06
C LYS A 17 9.03 56.79 -24.44
N PRO A 18 8.49 58.03 -24.57
CA PRO A 18 7.08 58.37 -24.27
C PRO A 18 6.45 59.34 -25.30
N PHE A 19 5.14 59.34 -25.57
CA PHE A 19 4.55 60.49 -26.28
C PHE A 19 3.09 60.74 -25.89
N LEU A 20 2.87 61.82 -25.13
CA LEU A 20 1.59 62.54 -25.05
C LEU A 20 1.48 63.50 -26.24
N PRO A 21 0.26 63.86 -26.65
CA PRO A 21 -0.02 65.25 -26.94
C PRO A 21 -1.19 65.79 -26.10
N LYS A 22 -0.91 66.95 -25.52
CA LYS A 22 -1.83 67.92 -24.94
C LYS A 22 -2.48 68.68 -26.10
N ASN A 23 -3.77 69.00 -26.05
CA ASN A 23 -4.32 70.08 -26.87
C ASN A 23 -5.24 70.97 -26.02
N GLU A 24 -4.79 72.22 -25.95
CA GLU A 24 -5.35 73.47 -25.41
C GLU A 24 -6.84 73.70 -25.63
N ASN A 25 -7.36 74.10 -26.79
CA ASN A 25 -7.79 75.49 -26.88
C ASN A 25 -9.32 75.64 -26.91
N GLU A 26 -9.79 76.81 -26.43
CA GLU A 26 -10.94 77.60 -26.88
C GLU A 26 -12.25 77.66 -26.05
N THR A 27 -12.24 78.70 -25.19
CA THR A 27 -13.20 79.82 -25.08
C THR A 27 -14.63 79.59 -24.57
N ASP A 28 -14.77 79.88 -23.27
CA ASP A 28 -15.55 80.98 -22.71
C ASP A 28 -16.70 81.56 -23.56
N SER A 29 -17.94 81.31 -23.11
CA SER A 29 -19.05 82.23 -23.29
C SER A 29 -19.97 82.19 -22.08
N ASP A 30 -20.23 83.38 -21.55
CA ASP A 30 -20.92 83.73 -20.32
C ASP A 30 -22.46 83.56 -20.41
N ILE A 31 -23.02 83.04 -19.30
CA ILE A 31 -24.28 83.40 -18.60
C ILE A 31 -25.65 83.09 -19.25
N ASP A 32 -26.45 82.25 -18.55
CA ASP A 32 -27.83 82.58 -18.14
C ASP A 32 -28.25 81.81 -16.85
N PRO A 33 -28.58 82.49 -15.72
CA PRO A 33 -28.98 81.88 -14.48
C PRO A 33 -30.50 82.00 -14.26
N ARG A 34 -31.30 81.19 -14.96
CA ARG A 34 -32.61 80.64 -14.52
C ARG A 34 -33.37 79.99 -15.68
N LYS A 35 -33.35 78.66 -15.70
CA LYS A 35 -34.56 77.88 -16.04
C LYS A 35 -34.74 76.81 -14.99
N GLU A 36 -35.76 77.06 -14.17
CA GLU A 36 -36.34 76.15 -13.20
C GLU A 36 -36.89 74.89 -13.88
N GLU A 37 -36.99 73.88 -13.01
CA GLU A 37 -38.02 72.84 -12.95
C GLU A 37 -37.83 71.52 -13.72
N ASN A 38 -37.78 70.48 -12.88
CA ASN A 38 -38.34 69.15 -13.06
C ASN A 38 -37.56 68.17 -13.93
N ASP A 39 -36.71 67.36 -13.28
CA ASP A 39 -36.83 65.91 -13.45
C ASP A 39 -36.44 65.17 -12.15
N PRO A 40 -37.21 64.14 -11.74
CA PRO A 40 -37.15 63.53 -10.43
C PRO A 40 -36.05 62.47 -10.35
N GLU A 41 -35.62 62.23 -9.11
CA GLU A 41 -34.98 61.01 -8.62
C GLU A 41 -34.82 59.85 -9.63
N PHE A 42 -33.63 59.64 -10.21
CA PHE A 42 -33.32 58.35 -10.83
C PHE A 42 -31.84 57.99 -10.92
N TYR A 43 -31.09 57.97 -9.81
CA TYR A 43 -29.77 57.31 -9.78
C TYR A 43 -29.43 56.61 -8.46
N LEU A 44 -30.33 55.77 -7.92
CA LEU A 44 -29.91 54.74 -6.94
C LEU A 44 -30.67 53.42 -7.14
N ARG A 45 -30.59 52.83 -8.34
CA ARG A 45 -31.15 51.49 -8.55
C ARG A 45 -30.29 50.59 -9.45
N GLY A 46 -29.04 50.38 -9.04
CA GLY A 46 -28.13 49.52 -9.79
C GLY A 46 -27.01 48.87 -8.97
N SER A 47 -27.27 48.37 -7.76
CA SER A 47 -26.20 47.67 -6.99
C SER A 47 -26.65 46.55 -6.05
N ARG A 48 -27.92 46.51 -5.60
CA ARG A 48 -28.35 45.52 -4.58
C ARG A 48 -28.48 44.06 -5.07
N ARG A 49 -28.68 43.80 -6.36
CA ARG A 49 -28.96 42.43 -6.86
C ARG A 49 -27.71 41.55 -7.00
N ARG A 50 -26.55 42.14 -7.35
CA ARG A 50 -25.24 41.44 -7.39
C ARG A 50 -24.77 41.07 -5.97
N SER A 51 -25.04 41.92 -4.98
CA SER A 51 -24.66 41.69 -3.57
C SER A 51 -25.28 40.40 -2.97
N ARG A 52 -26.56 40.10 -3.22
CA ARG A 52 -27.22 38.90 -2.69
C ARG A 52 -26.67 37.59 -3.27
N LEU A 53 -26.35 37.56 -4.57
CA LEU A 53 -25.74 36.40 -5.20
C LEU A 53 -24.32 36.17 -4.68
N HIS A 54 -23.50 37.22 -4.56
CA HIS A 54 -22.16 37.11 -3.96
C HIS A 54 -22.23 36.62 -2.51
N ILE A 55 -23.16 37.13 -1.70
CA ILE A 55 -23.37 36.65 -0.33
C ILE A 55 -23.77 35.17 -0.32
N ALA A 56 -24.71 34.75 -1.18
CA ALA A 56 -25.13 33.36 -1.29
C ALA A 56 -23.98 32.43 -1.72
N VAL A 57 -23.15 32.86 -2.68
CA VAL A 57 -21.94 32.12 -3.11
C VAL A 57 -20.92 32.00 -1.97
N LEU A 58 -20.71 33.06 -1.18
CA LEU A 58 -19.83 33.02 -0.01
C LEU A 58 -20.36 32.08 1.08
N TRP A 59 -21.67 32.08 1.34
CA TRP A 59 -22.29 31.15 2.29
C TRP A 59 -22.18 29.71 1.81
N LEU A 60 -22.45 29.45 0.53
CA LEU A 60 -22.28 28.13 -0.07
C LEU A 60 -20.81 27.67 0.03
N GLY A 61 -19.86 28.55 -0.29
CA GLY A 61 -18.43 28.27 -0.14
C GLY A 61 -18.05 27.93 1.30
N ARG A 62 -18.56 28.66 2.29
CA ARG A 62 -18.35 28.36 3.72
C ARG A 62 -18.95 27.01 4.12
N LEU A 63 -20.16 26.69 3.65
CA LEU A 63 -20.80 25.40 3.92
C LEU A 63 -19.99 24.25 3.30
N VAL A 64 -19.49 24.42 2.08
CA VAL A 64 -18.61 23.43 1.43
C VAL A 64 -17.32 23.25 2.22
N ILE A 65 -16.66 24.34 2.65
CA ILE A 65 -15.44 24.27 3.46
C ILE A 65 -15.72 23.53 4.78
N LEU A 66 -16.81 23.87 5.48
CA LEU A 66 -17.18 23.21 6.74
C LEU A 66 -17.48 21.72 6.54
N ALA A 67 -18.19 21.36 5.46
CA ALA A 67 -18.47 19.97 5.13
C ALA A 67 -17.17 19.18 4.84
N LEU A 68 -16.25 19.77 4.07
CA LEU A 68 -14.94 19.17 3.79
C LEU A 68 -14.09 19.04 5.05
N SER A 69 -14.05 20.07 5.91
CA SER A 69 -13.33 20.02 7.19
C SER A 69 -13.88 18.93 8.11
N LEU A 70 -15.21 18.79 8.20
CA LEU A 70 -15.85 17.73 8.99
C LEU A 70 -15.53 16.35 8.41
N TYR A 71 -15.60 16.19 7.09
CA TYR A 71 -15.22 14.95 6.41
C TYR A 71 -13.75 14.59 6.66
N SER A 72 -12.83 15.55 6.56
CA SER A 72 -11.41 15.36 6.88
C SER A 72 -11.21 14.96 8.34
N LEU A 73 -11.92 15.57 9.28
CA LEU A 73 -11.81 15.22 10.70
C LEU A 73 -12.32 13.80 10.99
N ILE A 74 -13.45 13.39 10.39
CA ILE A 74 -14.00 12.04 10.54
C ILE A 74 -13.05 11.00 9.94
N THR A 75 -12.52 11.26 8.75
CA THR A 75 -11.58 10.33 8.09
C THR A 75 -10.26 10.23 8.83
N LEU A 76 -9.71 11.34 9.32
CA LEU A 76 -8.49 11.36 10.11
C LEU A 76 -8.67 10.64 11.45
N SER A 77 -9.76 10.91 12.17
CA SER A 77 -10.05 10.25 13.45
C SER A 77 -10.25 8.74 13.28
N ALA A 78 -11.01 8.30 12.26
CA ALA A 78 -11.16 6.89 11.95
C ALA A 78 -9.81 6.23 11.61
N SER A 79 -8.95 6.93 10.86
CA SER A 79 -7.61 6.43 10.52
C SER A 79 -6.69 6.36 11.74
N ALA A 80 -6.75 7.35 12.64
CA ALA A 80 -6.00 7.37 13.89
C ALA A 80 -6.41 6.23 14.82
N VAL A 81 -7.72 5.96 14.95
CA VAL A 81 -8.22 4.82 15.75
C VAL A 81 -7.72 3.50 15.18
N LYS A 82 -7.76 3.31 13.85
CA LYS A 82 -7.19 2.11 13.22
C LYS A 82 -5.69 1.99 13.47
N TYR A 83 -4.95 3.08 13.31
CA TYR A 83 -3.51 3.10 13.54
C TYR A 83 -3.15 2.73 14.99
N ILE A 84 -3.86 3.29 15.96
CA ILE A 84 -3.67 2.99 17.39
C ILE A 84 -4.03 1.52 17.65
N HIS A 85 -5.17 1.06 17.15
CA HIS A 85 -5.59 -0.34 17.30
C HIS A 85 -4.53 -1.30 16.76
N ASP A 86 -4.07 -1.07 15.53
CA ASP A 86 -3.02 -1.89 14.91
C ASP A 86 -1.73 -1.80 15.74
N ALA A 87 -1.32 -0.61 16.20
CA ALA A 87 -0.16 -0.42 17.06
C ALA A 87 -0.25 -1.22 18.37
N THR A 88 -1.45 -1.36 18.94
CA THR A 88 -1.69 -2.12 20.18
C THR A 88 -1.87 -3.63 19.99
N LEU A 89 -1.97 -4.13 18.76
CA LEU A 89 -2.05 -5.58 18.53
C LEU A 89 -0.78 -6.28 19.06
N PRO A 90 -0.94 -7.40 19.80
CA PRO A 90 0.19 -8.15 20.31
C PRO A 90 1.02 -8.77 19.17
N PRO A 91 2.29 -9.12 19.42
CA PRO A 91 3.14 -9.80 18.44
C PRO A 91 2.50 -11.09 17.91
N CYS A 92 2.91 -11.52 16.71
CA CYS A 92 2.47 -12.78 16.15
C CYS A 92 3.35 -13.91 16.68
N HIS A 93 3.29 -14.21 17.97
CA HIS A 93 4.11 -15.26 18.60
C HIS A 93 3.23 -16.32 19.29
N CYS A 94 3.56 -17.59 19.07
CA CYS A 94 2.80 -18.76 19.55
C CYS A 94 3.64 -19.76 20.34
N GLY A 95 4.59 -19.27 21.14
CA GLY A 95 5.42 -20.11 21.99
C GLY A 95 6.52 -20.83 21.23
N ASN A 96 7.02 -21.94 21.80
CA ASN A 96 8.16 -22.69 21.26
C ASN A 96 7.86 -24.19 21.04
N SER A 97 6.61 -24.62 21.23
CA SER A 97 6.15 -25.99 20.98
C SER A 97 4.70 -25.97 20.49
N VAL A 98 4.27 -27.02 19.79
CA VAL A 98 2.88 -27.20 19.33
C VAL A 98 1.94 -27.30 20.53
N GLN A 99 2.40 -27.89 21.64
CA GLN A 99 1.62 -27.94 22.87
C GLN A 99 1.34 -26.54 23.42
N GLU A 100 2.38 -25.70 23.50
CA GLU A 100 2.25 -24.31 23.96
C GLU A 100 1.40 -23.49 23.00
N ALA A 101 1.63 -23.60 21.69
CA ALA A 101 0.84 -22.94 20.66
C ALA A 101 -0.67 -23.24 20.83
N ARG A 102 -1.02 -24.51 21.03
CA ARG A 102 -2.41 -24.92 21.29
C ARG A 102 -2.94 -24.36 22.61
N ALA A 103 -2.13 -24.35 23.67
CA ALA A 103 -2.51 -23.76 24.96
C ALA A 103 -2.76 -22.24 24.86
N LEU A 104 -2.05 -21.56 23.96
CA LEU A 104 -2.24 -20.14 23.64
C LEU A 104 -3.39 -19.89 22.64
N GLY A 105 -4.10 -20.94 22.21
CA GLY A 105 -5.20 -20.84 21.24
C GLY A 105 -4.76 -20.63 19.79
N CYS A 106 -3.47 -20.82 19.49
CA CYS A 106 -2.94 -20.69 18.16
C CYS A 106 -3.36 -21.85 17.26
N LYS A 107 -3.43 -21.57 15.96
CA LYS A 107 -3.70 -22.55 14.92
C LYS A 107 -2.60 -22.51 13.86
N TYR A 108 -2.31 -23.66 13.26
CA TYR A 108 -1.38 -23.72 12.15
C TYR A 108 -1.97 -23.04 10.90
N ASP A 109 -1.26 -22.06 10.35
CA ASP A 109 -1.62 -21.33 9.12
C ASP A 109 -0.69 -21.83 8.01
N SER A 110 -1.22 -22.61 7.07
CA SER A 110 -0.45 -23.19 5.97
C SER A 110 0.08 -22.15 4.98
N LEU A 111 -0.60 -20.99 4.86
CA LEU A 111 -0.16 -19.89 4.02
C LEU A 111 1.04 -19.16 4.64
N SER A 112 1.04 -18.95 5.96
CA SER A 112 2.18 -18.34 6.68
C SER A 112 3.18 -19.36 7.23
N THR A 113 2.97 -20.65 6.92
CA THR A 113 3.80 -21.79 7.32
C THR A 113 4.14 -21.81 8.82
N SER A 114 3.24 -21.30 9.66
CA SER A 114 3.52 -21.04 11.09
C SER A 114 2.29 -21.23 11.97
N TRP A 115 2.52 -21.57 13.24
CA TRP A 115 1.50 -21.46 14.28
C TRP A 115 1.27 -19.99 14.62
N LEU A 116 0.03 -19.52 14.47
CA LEU A 116 -0.31 -18.11 14.63
C LEU A 116 -1.54 -17.90 15.52
N PRO A 117 -1.60 -16.76 16.25
CA PRO A 117 -2.79 -16.36 16.97
C PRO A 117 -3.84 -15.82 16.00
N ASP A 118 -5.11 -15.80 16.42
CA ASP A 118 -6.24 -15.44 15.56
C ASP A 118 -6.08 -14.05 14.90
N HIS A 119 -5.47 -13.06 15.57
CA HIS A 119 -5.28 -11.71 15.02
C HIS A 119 -4.20 -11.60 13.92
N CYS A 120 -3.40 -12.64 13.72
CA CYS A 120 -2.35 -12.71 12.68
C CYS A 120 -2.71 -13.61 11.50
N ARG A 121 -3.91 -14.22 11.54
CA ARG A 121 -4.41 -15.16 10.55
C ARG A 121 -5.40 -14.48 9.61
N ASP A 122 -5.49 -15.01 8.39
CA ASP A 122 -6.57 -14.72 7.44
C ASP A 122 -7.11 -16.07 6.95
N ASP A 123 -7.97 -16.69 7.79
CA ASP A 123 -8.46 -18.06 7.57
C ASP A 123 -9.16 -18.23 6.21
N GLU A 124 -9.85 -17.20 5.72
CA GLU A 124 -10.49 -17.22 4.41
C GLU A 124 -9.46 -17.30 3.28
N LEU A 125 -8.41 -16.48 3.38
CA LEU A 125 -7.34 -16.44 2.39
C LEU A 125 -6.48 -17.71 2.43
N THR A 126 -6.16 -18.21 3.62
CA THR A 126 -5.49 -19.51 3.79
C THR A 126 -6.30 -20.63 3.17
N ALA A 127 -7.62 -20.65 3.36
CA ALA A 127 -8.48 -21.66 2.74
C ALA A 127 -8.53 -21.55 1.21
N LEU A 128 -8.42 -20.33 0.64
CA LEU A 128 -8.29 -20.14 -0.81
C LEU A 128 -6.96 -20.70 -1.33
N PHE A 129 -5.87 -20.43 -0.61
CA PHE A 129 -4.55 -20.98 -0.92
C PHE A 129 -4.56 -22.51 -0.87
N GLU A 130 -5.14 -23.12 0.17
CA GLU A 130 -5.23 -24.58 0.34
C GLU A 130 -6.07 -25.30 -0.73
N ARG A 131 -6.88 -24.57 -1.50
CA ARG A 131 -7.64 -25.09 -2.64
C ARG A 131 -7.00 -24.79 -4.00
N ALA A 132 -5.89 -24.06 -4.01
CA ALA A 132 -5.22 -23.64 -5.25
C ALA A 132 -4.12 -24.60 -5.71
N GLY A 133 -3.82 -25.64 -4.94
CA GLY A 133 -2.81 -26.63 -5.24
C GLY A 133 -3.25 -27.63 -6.32
N PRO A 134 -2.29 -28.40 -6.87
CA PRO A 134 -2.54 -29.32 -7.98
C PRO A 134 -3.14 -30.67 -7.55
N GLY A 135 -3.18 -30.96 -6.24
CA GLY A 135 -3.66 -32.23 -5.70
C GLY A 135 -5.19 -32.34 -5.61
N PRO A 136 -5.70 -33.50 -5.14
CA PRO A 136 -7.13 -33.69 -4.90
C PRO A 136 -7.70 -32.59 -4.00
N ASN A 137 -8.86 -32.04 -4.37
CA ASN A 137 -9.52 -30.92 -3.68
C ASN A 137 -8.64 -29.64 -3.56
N GLY A 138 -7.61 -29.52 -4.38
CA GLY A 138 -6.70 -28.38 -4.38
C GLY A 138 -5.54 -28.49 -3.39
N ALA A 139 -5.31 -29.67 -2.81
CA ALA A 139 -4.23 -29.86 -1.82
C ALA A 139 -2.83 -29.67 -2.41
N TRP A 140 -1.90 -29.21 -1.57
CA TRP A 140 -0.49 -29.05 -1.90
C TRP A 140 0.33 -30.31 -1.56
N PRO A 141 1.25 -30.75 -2.45
CA PRO A 141 2.19 -31.80 -2.12
C PRO A 141 3.37 -31.25 -1.30
N TYR A 142 3.63 -31.83 -0.12
CA TYR A 142 4.80 -31.52 0.70
C TYR A 142 5.75 -32.71 0.71
N HIS A 143 6.99 -32.51 0.33
CA HIS A 143 7.98 -33.57 0.13
C HIS A 143 9.03 -33.60 1.26
N ALA A 144 9.57 -34.79 1.51
CA ALA A 144 10.63 -34.98 2.51
C ALA A 144 12.01 -34.46 2.09
N SER A 145 12.28 -34.39 0.78
CA SER A 145 13.55 -33.91 0.24
C SER A 145 13.36 -33.52 -1.22
N ARG A 146 14.24 -32.64 -1.73
CA ARG A 146 14.39 -32.35 -3.17
C ARG A 146 14.54 -33.62 -4.01
N ASN A 147 15.30 -34.59 -3.48
CA ASN A 147 15.69 -35.83 -4.18
C ASN A 147 14.72 -36.99 -3.91
N ASN A 148 14.03 -36.98 -2.77
CA ASN A 148 13.08 -38.03 -2.39
C ASN A 148 11.65 -37.48 -2.35
N GLN A 149 11.04 -37.45 -3.53
CA GLN A 149 9.67 -36.97 -3.72
C GLN A 149 8.61 -38.03 -3.45
N SER A 150 9.01 -39.30 -3.20
CA SER A 150 8.09 -40.41 -2.97
C SER A 150 7.35 -40.33 -1.64
N LYS A 151 7.96 -39.67 -0.63
CA LYS A 151 7.33 -39.43 0.66
C LYS A 151 6.66 -38.07 0.67
N LEU A 152 5.34 -38.09 0.83
CA LEU A 152 4.51 -36.90 0.98
C LEU A 152 4.07 -36.74 2.45
N TYR A 153 3.97 -35.49 2.90
CA TYR A 153 3.41 -35.13 4.19
C TYR A 153 2.04 -34.48 4.03
N THR A 154 1.14 -34.81 4.95
CA THR A 154 -0.09 -34.06 5.19
C THR A 154 0.21 -32.71 5.83
N ILE A 155 -0.73 -31.77 5.74
CA ILE A 155 -0.54 -30.45 6.37
C ILE A 155 -0.40 -30.53 7.89
N GLU A 156 -1.06 -31.52 8.51
CA GLU A 156 -0.93 -31.78 9.94
C GLU A 156 0.50 -32.24 10.26
N GLU A 157 1.06 -33.19 9.52
CA GLU A 157 2.46 -33.62 9.70
C GLU A 157 3.44 -32.47 9.48
N VAL A 158 3.21 -31.62 8.47
CA VAL A 158 4.01 -30.41 8.22
C VAL A 158 3.96 -29.47 9.43
N SER A 159 2.81 -29.27 10.06
CA SER A 159 2.68 -28.40 11.23
C SER A 159 3.56 -28.84 12.42
N TYR A 160 3.83 -30.14 12.54
CA TYR A 160 4.68 -30.72 13.58
C TYR A 160 6.17 -30.60 13.27
N PHE A 161 6.59 -30.18 12.05
CA PHE A 161 7.99 -29.86 11.79
C PHE A 161 8.48 -28.71 12.67
N ALA A 162 7.59 -27.85 13.19
CA ALA A 162 7.93 -26.81 14.15
C ALA A 162 8.57 -27.36 15.44
N GLU A 163 8.29 -28.61 15.82
CA GLU A 163 8.89 -29.26 17.00
C GLU A 163 10.34 -29.71 16.78
N LYS A 164 10.78 -29.76 15.53
CA LYS A 164 12.14 -30.19 15.22
C LYS A 164 13.15 -29.12 15.65
N PRO A 165 14.43 -29.48 15.85
CA PRO A 165 15.49 -28.48 15.94
C PRO A 165 15.48 -27.60 14.70
N ASP A 166 15.77 -26.32 14.86
CA ASP A 166 15.79 -25.29 13.81
C ASP A 166 16.24 -25.75 12.41
N ARG A 167 17.37 -26.46 12.33
CA ARG A 167 17.97 -26.92 11.05
C ARG A 167 17.17 -27.99 10.33
N GLU A 168 16.21 -28.60 11.03
CA GLU A 168 15.40 -29.72 10.57
C GLU A 168 13.92 -29.34 10.40
N ARG A 169 13.52 -28.11 10.70
CA ARG A 169 12.15 -27.59 10.54
C ARG A 169 11.75 -27.34 9.07
N ILE A 170 12.38 -28.05 8.13
CA ILE A 170 12.27 -27.81 6.69
C ILE A 170 11.46 -28.92 6.04
N VAL A 171 10.45 -28.55 5.25
CA VAL A 171 9.78 -29.41 4.27
C VAL A 171 9.98 -28.84 2.87
N PHE A 172 9.84 -29.65 1.83
CA PHE A 172 10.06 -29.20 0.46
C PHE A 172 8.75 -29.12 -0.33
N SER A 173 8.65 -28.14 -1.23
CA SER A 173 7.49 -27.98 -2.11
C SER A 173 7.92 -27.55 -3.51
N THR A 174 6.93 -27.41 -4.38
CA THR A 174 7.10 -27.09 -5.80
C THR A 174 7.23 -25.59 -6.07
N ILE A 175 7.68 -25.22 -7.27
CA ILE A 175 7.63 -23.83 -7.75
C ILE A 175 6.19 -23.31 -7.81
N ASP A 176 5.23 -24.13 -8.24
CA ASP A 176 3.80 -23.75 -8.25
C ASP A 176 3.29 -23.37 -6.86
N TRP A 177 3.75 -24.08 -5.81
CA TRP A 177 3.44 -23.74 -4.44
C TRP A 177 4.01 -22.38 -4.07
N HIS A 178 5.27 -22.12 -4.42
CA HIS A 178 5.94 -20.85 -4.14
C HIS A 178 5.24 -19.68 -4.81
N ASP A 179 4.90 -19.78 -6.09
CA ASP A 179 4.24 -18.70 -6.82
C ASP A 179 2.88 -18.35 -6.20
N LYS A 180 2.08 -19.38 -5.83
CA LYS A 180 0.82 -19.15 -5.12
C LYS A 180 1.05 -18.60 -3.71
N HIS A 181 1.99 -19.18 -2.95
CA HIS A 181 2.33 -18.75 -1.60
C HIS A 181 2.70 -17.26 -1.58
N CYS A 182 3.62 -16.82 -2.44
CA CYS A 182 4.03 -15.43 -2.55
C CYS A 182 2.86 -14.52 -2.95
N PHE A 183 2.05 -14.90 -3.93
CA PHE A 183 0.89 -14.12 -4.33
C PHE A 183 -0.14 -13.96 -3.21
N TYR A 184 -0.50 -15.05 -2.52
CA TYR A 184 -1.46 -15.02 -1.43
C TYR A 184 -0.91 -14.28 -0.21
N LEU A 185 0.39 -14.39 0.10
CA LEU A 185 1.02 -13.59 1.16
C LEU A 185 1.01 -12.10 0.84
N LEU A 186 1.26 -11.70 -0.41
CA LEU A 186 1.12 -10.31 -0.84
C LEU A 186 -0.32 -9.81 -0.61
N VAL A 187 -1.33 -10.62 -0.91
CA VAL A 187 -2.74 -10.27 -0.61
C VAL A 187 -2.97 -10.16 0.91
N LYS A 188 -2.43 -11.08 1.72
CA LYS A 188 -2.52 -11.04 3.19
C LYS A 188 -1.93 -9.74 3.74
N GLN A 189 -0.82 -9.30 3.17
CA GLN A 189 -0.16 -8.03 3.49
C GLN A 189 -1.04 -6.82 3.16
N LEU A 190 -1.62 -6.76 1.96
CA LEU A 190 -2.49 -5.65 1.54
C LEU A 190 -3.76 -5.55 2.40
N ARG A 191 -4.25 -6.67 2.93
CA ARG A 191 -5.38 -6.72 3.86
C ARG A 191 -5.05 -6.24 5.27
N ARG A 192 -3.77 -5.98 5.59
CA ARG A 192 -3.28 -5.57 6.92
C ARG A 192 -3.70 -6.52 8.05
N LYS A 193 -3.86 -7.81 7.72
CA LYS A 193 -4.26 -8.86 8.69
C LYS A 193 -3.08 -9.51 9.40
N SER A 194 -1.86 -9.08 9.09
CA SER A 194 -0.66 -9.47 9.80
C SER A 194 0.31 -8.30 9.83
N LYS A 195 0.81 -7.99 11.03
CA LYS A 195 1.97 -7.11 11.24
C LYS A 195 3.30 -7.79 10.92
N MET A 196 3.25 -9.07 10.53
CA MET A 196 4.41 -9.91 10.29
C MET A 196 5.36 -9.21 9.33
N GLU A 197 6.43 -8.68 9.90
CA GLU A 197 7.59 -8.18 9.19
C GLU A 197 8.17 -9.40 8.49
N TYR A 198 8.04 -9.46 7.16
CA TYR A 198 8.33 -10.68 6.42
C TYR A 198 9.79 -11.04 6.61
N ILE A 199 9.98 -12.17 7.27
CA ILE A 199 11.28 -12.78 7.54
C ILE A 199 12.06 -12.87 6.23
N GLY A 200 13.22 -12.23 6.16
CA GLY A 200 14.09 -12.26 5.00
C GLY A 200 13.90 -11.14 3.97
N PHE A 201 12.92 -10.23 4.13
CA PHE A 201 12.80 -9.03 3.28
C PHE A 201 12.82 -7.75 4.12
N PRO A 202 13.60 -6.72 3.71
CA PRO A 202 13.75 -5.48 4.47
C PRO A 202 12.46 -4.64 4.50
N ASP A 203 11.61 -4.74 3.47
CA ASP A 203 10.33 -4.06 3.42
C ASP A 203 9.33 -4.74 2.44
N ALA A 204 8.13 -4.18 2.40
CA ALA A 204 7.04 -4.60 1.52
C ALA A 204 7.37 -4.58 0.03
N THR A 205 8.17 -3.60 -0.39
CA THR A 205 8.55 -3.39 -1.78
C THR A 205 9.55 -4.43 -2.20
N ALA A 206 10.57 -4.69 -1.38
CA ALA A 206 11.55 -5.73 -1.62
C ALA A 206 10.90 -7.12 -1.76
N HIS A 207 9.89 -7.43 -0.93
CA HIS A 207 9.11 -8.65 -1.07
C HIS A 207 8.32 -8.69 -2.39
N ALA A 208 7.66 -7.59 -2.78
CA ALA A 208 6.91 -7.51 -4.04
C ALA A 208 7.82 -7.63 -5.27
N GLU A 209 9.00 -7.02 -5.26
CA GLU A 209 9.99 -7.10 -6.34
C GLU A 209 10.58 -8.52 -6.48
N HIS A 210 10.92 -9.15 -5.36
CA HIS A 210 11.34 -10.56 -5.34
C HIS A 210 10.25 -11.46 -5.93
N CYS A 211 9.01 -11.31 -5.44
CA CYS A 211 7.86 -12.06 -5.92
C CYS A 211 7.66 -11.89 -7.44
N ALA A 212 7.72 -10.65 -7.93
CA ALA A 212 7.55 -10.36 -9.36
C ALA A 212 8.67 -10.97 -10.20
N THR A 213 9.91 -10.95 -9.70
CA THR A 213 11.08 -11.49 -10.40
C THR A 213 11.03 -13.02 -10.44
N ALA A 214 10.81 -13.68 -9.29
CA ALA A 214 10.78 -15.14 -9.19
C ALA A 214 9.71 -15.77 -10.10
N MET A 215 8.54 -15.14 -10.23
CA MET A 215 7.47 -15.57 -11.14
C MET A 215 7.86 -15.51 -12.63
N THR A 216 8.95 -14.84 -12.99
CA THR A 216 9.43 -14.71 -14.37
C THR A 216 10.60 -15.61 -14.72
N GLU A 217 11.15 -16.37 -13.77
CA GLU A 217 12.36 -17.19 -13.96
C GLU A 217 12.14 -18.43 -14.84
N GLY A 218 10.91 -18.71 -15.27
CA GLY A 218 10.59 -19.76 -16.24
C GLY A 218 10.88 -21.18 -15.74
N ILE A 219 11.08 -21.37 -14.44
CA ILE A 219 11.30 -22.68 -13.83
C ILE A 219 10.00 -23.49 -13.92
N PRO A 220 10.05 -24.78 -14.32
CA PRO A 220 8.84 -25.59 -14.39
C PRO A 220 8.15 -25.70 -13.02
N GLY A 221 6.85 -25.41 -13.00
CA GLY A 221 6.02 -25.34 -11.79
C GLY A 221 6.08 -26.57 -10.89
N ASN A 222 6.27 -27.76 -11.46
CA ASN A 222 6.32 -29.02 -10.72
C ASN A 222 7.69 -29.35 -10.09
N LYS A 223 8.73 -28.52 -10.27
CA LYS A 223 10.04 -28.78 -9.66
C LYS A 223 10.01 -28.57 -8.15
N VAL A 224 10.44 -29.60 -7.39
CA VAL A 224 10.52 -29.58 -5.92
C VAL A 224 11.86 -29.03 -5.45
N VAL A 225 11.97 -27.71 -5.31
CA VAL A 225 13.23 -27.04 -4.93
C VAL A 225 13.06 -26.06 -3.77
N ILE A 226 11.83 -25.72 -3.43
CA ILE A 226 11.49 -24.69 -2.44
C ILE A 226 11.49 -25.32 -1.05
N GLY A 227 12.36 -24.82 -0.18
CA GLY A 227 12.37 -25.18 1.24
C GLY A 227 11.41 -24.29 2.02
N ILE A 228 10.54 -24.91 2.81
CA ILE A 228 9.56 -24.25 3.67
C ILE A 228 10.00 -24.47 5.11
N ILE A 229 10.22 -23.38 5.83
CA ILE A 229 10.53 -23.41 7.26
C ILE A 229 9.23 -23.26 8.05
N VAL A 230 9.03 -24.16 9.01
CA VAL A 230 7.83 -24.21 9.85
C VAL A 230 8.13 -23.60 11.22
N GLY A 231 7.35 -22.61 11.64
CA GLY A 231 7.64 -21.83 12.85
C GLY A 231 6.45 -21.59 13.78
N PHE A 232 6.71 -20.76 14.81
CA PHE A 232 5.73 -20.32 15.82
C PHE A 232 5.41 -18.81 15.71
N GLY A 233 5.44 -18.30 14.48
CA GLY A 233 5.10 -16.93 14.14
C GLY A 233 6.31 -16.08 13.80
N ASP A 234 6.41 -14.88 14.34
CA ASP A 234 7.51 -13.96 14.08
C ASP A 234 8.86 -14.63 14.42
N PRO A 235 9.90 -14.49 13.57
CA PRO A 235 11.19 -15.10 13.77
C PRO A 235 11.83 -14.52 15.02
N THR A 236 12.54 -15.35 15.75
CA THR A 236 13.49 -14.87 16.75
C THR A 236 14.61 -14.07 16.06
N PRO A 237 15.27 -13.12 16.76
CA PRO A 237 16.42 -12.39 16.21
C PRO A 237 17.59 -13.29 15.76
N GLU A 238 17.66 -14.52 16.26
CA GLU A 238 18.62 -15.53 15.81
C GLU A 238 18.20 -16.16 14.47
N GLU A 239 16.91 -16.47 14.30
CA GLU A 239 16.36 -16.92 13.03
C GLU A 239 16.49 -15.83 11.96
N THR A 240 16.17 -14.56 12.26
CA THR A 240 16.31 -13.45 11.29
C THR A 240 17.75 -13.29 10.79
N ARG A 241 18.73 -13.27 11.70
CA ARG A 241 20.16 -13.20 11.31
C ARG A 241 20.59 -14.40 10.48
N ARG A 242 20.00 -15.57 10.72
CA ARG A 242 20.28 -16.75 9.90
C ARG A 242 19.74 -16.56 8.50
N PHE A 243 18.49 -16.13 8.32
CA PHE A 243 17.91 -15.86 7.00
C PHE A 243 18.75 -14.86 6.18
N GLU A 244 19.24 -13.80 6.81
CA GLU A 244 20.15 -12.83 6.19
C GLU A 244 21.49 -13.45 5.76
N LEU A 245 22.01 -14.42 6.52
CA LEU A 245 23.25 -15.14 6.21
C LEU A 245 23.06 -16.31 5.23
N THR A 246 21.87 -16.91 5.20
CA THR A 246 21.51 -18.07 4.36
C THR A 246 20.76 -17.70 3.09
N GLY A 247 20.53 -16.41 2.81
CA GLY A 247 20.05 -15.92 1.52
C GLY A 247 20.92 -16.35 0.32
N SER A 248 22.07 -16.97 0.58
CA SER A 248 22.96 -17.63 -0.39
C SER A 248 22.57 -19.07 -0.77
N TYR A 249 21.64 -19.75 -0.07
CA TYR A 249 21.32 -21.16 -0.37
C TYR A 249 20.39 -21.37 -1.59
N LEU A 250 19.91 -20.29 -2.21
CA LEU A 250 19.30 -20.38 -3.55
C LEU A 250 20.33 -20.20 -4.69
N GLU A 251 21.57 -19.79 -4.38
CA GLU A 251 22.62 -19.56 -5.39
C GLU A 251 23.70 -20.67 -5.46
N GLU A 252 23.79 -21.58 -4.48
CA GLU A 252 24.97 -22.47 -4.37
C GLU A 252 24.79 -23.96 -4.73
N ASP A 253 23.63 -24.41 -5.20
CA ASP A 253 23.52 -25.75 -5.80
C ASP A 253 23.44 -25.64 -7.33
N PRO A 254 24.57 -25.77 -8.07
CA PRO A 254 24.52 -25.91 -9.51
C PRO A 254 23.81 -27.23 -9.86
N LEU A 255 22.91 -27.13 -10.84
CA LEU A 255 22.18 -28.22 -11.51
C LEU A 255 23.01 -29.48 -11.80
#